data_AF-A0A2K3MC69-F1
#
_entry.id   AF-A0A2K3MC69-F1
#
_cell.length_a   1.000
_cell.length_b   1.000
_cell.length_c   1.000
_cell.angle_alpha   90.00
_cell.angle_beta   90.00
_cell.angle_gamma   90.00
#
_symmetry.space_group_name_H-M   'P 1'
#
loop_
_entity.id
_entity.type
_entity.pdbx_description
1 polymer ?
#
loop_
_entity_poly.entity_id
_entity_poly.type
_entity_poly.pdbx_seq_one_letter_code
_entity_poly.pdbx_strand_id
1 'polypeptide(L)' 'MSHLPDHPNIVSLKDTYEDDHHVHLVMELCQGGNLLDRIIGRGYYTERSAASVVKSIVEVVQVINS' A
#
# COMPACT_ATOMS: atom_id res chain seq x y z
N MET A 1 0.93 -4.13 -21.01
CA MET A 1 0.48 -3.53 -19.74
C MET A 1 1.57 -3.80 -18.73
N SER A 2 2.11 -2.76 -18.09
CA SER A 2 3.10 -2.91 -17.03
C SER A 2 2.43 -3.58 -15.83
N HIS A 3 2.72 -4.85 -15.60
CA HIS A 3 2.34 -5.51 -14.36
C HIS A 3 3.23 -4.96 -13.24
N LEU A 4 2.62 -4.53 -12.14
CA LEU A 4 3.37 -4.25 -10.93
C LEU A 4 4.02 -5.56 -10.47
N PRO A 5 5.32 -5.57 -10.16
CA PRO A 5 5.97 -6.76 -9.62
C PRO A 5 5.40 -7.08 -8.24
N ASP A 6 5.33 -8.38 -7.92
CA ASP A 6 4.93 -8.85 -6.59
C ASP A 6 5.89 -8.28 -5.54
N HIS A 7 5.34 -7.51 -4.61
CA HIS A 7 6.12 -6.83 -3.58
C HIS A 7 5.34 -6.77 -2.26
N PRO A 8 5.98 -7.08 -1.11
CA PRO A 8 5.28 -7.18 0.18
C PRO A 8 4.66 -5.86 0.69
N ASN A 9 5.09 -4.72 0.15
CA ASN A 9 4.56 -3.39 0.49
C ASN A 9 3.60 -2.83 -0.59
N ILE A 10 3.17 -3.65 -1.56
CA ILE A 10 2.19 -3.29 -2.59
C ILE A 10 1.00 -4.23 -2.46
N VAL A 11 -0.21 -3.67 -2.44
CA VAL A 11 -1.44 -4.44 -2.35
C VAL A 11 -1.57 -5.38 -3.55
N SER A 12 -1.79 -6.67 -3.28
CA SER A 12 -1.98 -7.66 -4.35
C SER A 12 -3.41 -7.59 -4.92
N LEU A 13 -3.53 -7.50 -6.24
CA LEU A 13 -4.78 -7.68 -6.98
C LEU A 13 -4.97 -9.18 -7.24
N LYS A 14 -5.99 -9.77 -6.61
CA LYS A 14 -6.27 -11.21 -6.68
C LYS A 14 -7.16 -11.57 -7.85
N ASP A 15 -8.15 -10.73 -8.14
CA ASP A 15 -9.12 -10.99 -9.21
C ASP A 15 -9.81 -9.70 -9.67
N THR A 16 -10.42 -9.74 -10.85
CA THR A 16 -11.14 -8.62 -11.45
C THR A 16 -12.42 -9.11 -12.11
N TYR A 17 -13.53 -8.45 -11.82
CA TYR A 17 -14.82 -8.73 -12.45
C TYR A 17 -15.38 -7.44 -13.04
N GLU A 18 -16.11 -7.55 -14.14
CA GLU A 18 -16.74 -6.42 -14.81
C GLU A 18 -18.21 -6.73 -15.08
N ASP A 19 -19.07 -5.74 -14.83
CA ASP A 19 -20.47 -5.74 -15.25
C ASP A 19 -20.74 -4.53 -16.17
N ASP A 20 -21.97 -4.39 -16.66
CA ASP A 20 -22.34 -3.32 -17.61
C ASP A 20 -22.05 -1.89 -17.12
N HIS A 21 -21.81 -1.69 -15.82
CA HIS A 21 -21.66 -0.37 -15.20
C HIS A 21 -20.36 -0.20 -14.40
N HIS A 22 -19.74 -1.28 -13.89
CA HIS A 22 -18.63 -1.19 -12.95
C HIS A 22 -17.55 -2.25 -13.15
N VAL A 23 -16.34 -1.89 -12.69
CA VAL A 23 -15.22 -2.81 -12.50
C VAL A 23 -15.03 -3.08 -11.00
N HIS A 24 -14.98 -4.35 -10.64
CA HIS A 24 -14.81 -4.84 -9.27
C HIS A 24 -13.42 -5.43 -9.11
N LEU A 25 -12.65 -4.90 -8.15
CA LEU A 25 -11.29 -5.34 -7.88
C LEU A 25 -11.25 -6.14 -6.57
N VAL A 26 -10.88 -7.41 -6.65
CA VAL A 26 -10.65 -8.25 -5.46
C VAL A 26 -9.19 -8.11 -5.07
N MET A 27 -8.93 -7.54 -3.89
CA MET A 27 -7.58 -7.26 -3.39
C MET A 27 -7.32 -7.94 -2.04
N GLU A 28 -6.08 -7.89 -1.56
CA GLU A 28 -5.77 -8.29 -0.19
C GLU A 28 -6.47 -7.40 0.86
N LEU A 29 -6.75 -7.96 2.03
CA LEU A 29 -7.37 -7.22 3.14
C LEU A 29 -6.30 -6.56 4.02
N CYS A 30 -6.18 -5.24 3.93
CA CYS A 30 -5.27 -4.45 4.76
C CYS A 30 -5.89 -4.10 6.13
N GLN A 31 -5.85 -5.04 7.09
CA GLN A 31 -6.48 -4.86 8.42
C GLN A 31 -5.86 -3.75 9.29
N GLY A 32 -4.67 -3.22 8.93
CA GLY A 32 -3.93 -2.24 9.73
C GLY A 32 -4.50 -0.81 9.71
N GLY A 33 -5.53 -0.55 8.88
CA GLY A 33 -6.11 0.78 8.71
C GLY A 33 -5.16 1.76 8.01
N ASN A 34 -5.49 3.05 8.06
CA ASN A 34 -4.67 4.10 7.45
C ASN A 34 -3.46 4.44 8.32
N LEU A 35 -2.30 4.59 7.69
CA LEU A 35 -1.08 5.08 8.33
C LEU A 35 -1.29 6.45 9.00
N LEU A 36 -2.00 7.36 8.36
CA LEU A 36 -2.23 8.71 8.88
C LEU A 36 -2.99 8.66 10.21
N ASP A 37 -4.04 7.85 10.29
CA ASP A 37 -4.82 7.66 11.51
C ASP A 37 -3.94 7.09 12.63
N ARG A 38 -3.04 6.16 12.29
CA ARG A 38 -2.07 5.60 13.25
C ARG A 38 -1.08 6.64 13.77
N ILE A 39 -0.64 7.58 12.91
CA ILE A 39 0.27 8.66 13.30
C ILE A 39 -0.45 9.64 14.22
N ILE A 40 -1.65 10.09 13.84
CA ILE A 40 -2.46 11.02 14.63
C ILE A 40 -2.84 10.41 15.97
N GLY A 41 -3.28 9.15 15.99
CA GLY A 41 -3.72 8.46 17.21
C GLY A 41 -2.61 8.22 18.23
N ARG A 42 -1.32 8.21 17.83
CA ARG A 42 -0.20 8.08 18.76
C ARG A 42 0.17 9.38 19.48
N GLY A 43 -0.25 10.54 18.98
CA GLY A 43 0.09 11.87 19.52
C GLY A 43 1.55 12.30 19.32
N TYR A 44 2.52 11.39 19.55
CA TYR A 44 3.94 11.61 19.28
C TYR A 44 4.49 10.49 18.40
N TYR A 45 5.27 10.87 17.38
CA TYR A 45 5.86 9.94 16.43
C TYR A 45 7.37 10.19 16.32
N THR A 46 8.17 9.20 16.73
CA THR A 46 9.63 9.35 16.76
C THR A 46 10.22 9.35 15.36
N GLU A 47 11.35 10.04 15.18
CA GLU A 47 12.11 10.03 13.93
C GLU A 47 12.47 8.60 13.50
N ARG A 48 12.86 7.74 14.45
CA ARG A 48 13.14 6.32 14.16
C ARG A 48 11.93 5.61 13.55
N SER A 49 10.74 5.81 14.11
CA SER A 49 9.50 5.22 13.57
C SER A 49 9.13 5.81 12.20
N ALA A 50 9.38 7.10 11.98
CA ALA A 50 9.20 7.74 10.67
C ALA A 50 10.16 7.19 9.63
N ALA A 51 11.45 7.07 9.96
CA ALA A 51 12.46 6.54 9.06
C ALA A 51 12.11 5.14 8.56
N SER A 52 11.61 4.24 9.43
CA SER A 52 11.18 2.89 9.03
C SER A 52 10.03 2.89 8.02
N VAL A 53 9.05 3.78 8.21
CA VAL A 53 7.91 3.91 7.28
C VAL A 53 8.36 4.51 5.96
N VAL A 54 9.12 5.60 6.00
CA VAL A 54 9.64 6.27 4.80
C VAL A 54 10.50 5.32 3.98
N LYS A 55 11.36 4.53 4.63
CA LYS A 55 12.17 3.51 3.94
C LYS A 55 11.29 2.54 3.14
N SER A 56 10.23 2.02 3.77
CA SER A 56 9.31 1.06 3.12
C SER A 56 8.61 1.67 1.89
N ILE A 57 8.25 2.96 1.97
CA ILE A 57 7.63 3.71 0.87
C ILE A 57 8.65 3.91 -0.28
N VAL A 58 9.87 4.34 0.03
CA VAL A 58 10.90 4.60 -0.97
C VAL A 58 11.31 3.32 -1.70
N GLU A 59 11.39 2.18 -1.00
CA GLU A 59 11.63 0.87 -1.61
C GLU A 59 10.57 0.54 -2.67
N VAL A 60 9.29 0.80 -2.39
CA VAL A 60 8.20 0.63 -3.36
C VAL A 60 8.35 1.59 -4.55
N VAL A 61 8.63 2.87 -4.30
CA VAL A 61 8.82 3.86 -5.37
C VAL A 61 9.96 3.47 -6.30
N GLN A 62 11.04 2.90 -5.75
CA GLN A 62 12.16 2.40 -6.55
C GLN A 62 11.74 1.23 -7.44
N VAL A 63 10.97 0.28 -6.92
CA VAL A 63 10.47 -0.89 -7.65
C VAL A 63 9.48 -0.51 -8.76
N ILE A 64 8.66 0.53 -8.55
CA ILE A 64 7.68 0.99 -9.56
C ILE A 64 8.37 1.75 -10.69
N ASN A 65 9.46 2.46 -10.40
CA ASN A 65 10.18 3.31 -11.36
C ASN A 65 11.40 2.62 -12.01
N SER A 66 11.67 1.35 -11.68
CA SER A 66 12.71 0.54 -12.29
C SER A 66 12.18 -0.22 -13.51
#